data_AF-A0A6N9NN90-F1
#
_entry.id   AF-A0A6N9NN90-F1
#
_cell.length_a   1.000
_cell.length_b   1.000
_cell.length_c   1.000
_cell.angle_alpha   90.00
_cell.angle_beta   90.00
_cell.angle_gamma   90.00
#
_symmetry.space_group_name_H-M   'P 1'
#
loop_
_entity.id
_entity.type
_entity.pdbx_description
1 polymer ?
#
loop_
_entity_poly.entity_id
_entity_poly.type
_entity_poly.pdbx_seq_one_letter_code
_entity_poly.pdbx_strand_id
1 'polypeptide(L)' 'MDKFLQGKVVQSVNHKVNSIAVNGLKNGIYFLKVISENGVSTEKVVVAK' A
#
# COMPACT_ATOMS: atom_id res chain seq x y z
N MET A 1 21.49 -11.63 1.47
CA MET A 1 21.19 -10.19 1.40
C MET A 1 19.74 -10.00 1.81
N ASP A 2 19.51 -9.48 3.01
CA ASP A 2 18.17 -9.17 3.48
C ASP A 2 17.56 -8.08 2.58
N LYS A 3 16.48 -8.42 1.87
CA LYS A 3 15.72 -7.44 1.09
C LYS A 3 14.92 -6.59 2.07
N PHE A 4 15.54 -5.55 2.63
CA PHE A 4 14.85 -4.51 3.37
C PHE A 4 13.80 -3.85 2.47
N LEU A 5 12.66 -3.48 3.07
CA LEU A 5 11.62 -2.70 2.39
C LEU A 5 12.21 -1.34 2.03
N GLN A 6 12.36 -1.05 0.73
CA GLN A 6 13.03 0.15 0.24
C GLN A 6 12.21 1.45 0.48
N GLY A 7 10.99 1.36 1.03
CA GLY A 7 10.11 2.51 1.26
C GLY A 7 9.64 3.24 -0.01
N LYS A 8 9.97 2.71 -1.20
CA LYS A 8 9.58 3.30 -2.48
C LYS A 8 8.06 3.20 -2.68
N VAL A 9 7.43 4.32 -3.06
CA VAL A 9 6.04 4.32 -3.51
C VAL A 9 5.94 3.55 -4.82
N VAL A 10 5.18 2.45 -4.81
CA VAL A 10 4.97 1.59 -5.99
C VAL A 10 3.66 1.88 -6.71
N GLN A 11 2.69 2.48 -6.02
CA GLN A 11 1.40 2.89 -6.56
C GLN A 11 0.87 4.07 -5.75
N SER A 12 0.24 5.03 -6.44
CA SER A 12 -0.45 6.18 -5.83
C SER A 12 -1.76 6.41 -6.58
N VAL A 13 -2.83 6.60 -5.83
CA VAL A 13 -4.17 6.86 -6.36
C VAL A 13 -4.74 8.05 -5.58
N ASN A 14 -5.20 9.08 -6.27
CA ASN A 14 -5.84 10.24 -5.67
C ASN A 14 -7.27 10.38 -6.22
N HIS A 15 -8.23 9.77 -5.52
CA HIS A 15 -9.64 9.81 -5.88
C HIS A 15 -10.49 9.94 -4.61
N LYS A 16 -11.64 10.62 -4.72
CA LYS A 16 -12.66 10.63 -3.67
C LYS A 16 -13.46 9.32 -3.76
N VAL A 17 -12.98 8.27 -3.09
CA VAL A 17 -13.54 6.91 -3.15
C VAL A 17 -13.76 6.33 -1.75
N ASN A 18 -14.81 5.52 -1.61
CA ASN A 18 -15.10 4.78 -0.38
C ASN A 18 -14.29 3.47 -0.25
N SER A 19 -13.61 3.06 -1.33
CA SER A 19 -12.76 1.86 -1.35
C SER A 19 -11.61 2.00 -2.35
N ILE A 20 -10.49 1.35 -2.05
CA ILE A 20 -9.30 1.29 -2.90
C ILE A 20 -8.95 -0.19 -3.09
N ALA A 21 -8.89 -0.63 -4.34
CA ALA A 21 -8.40 -1.97 -4.69
C ALA A 21 -6.94 -1.88 -5.12
N VAL A 22 -6.10 -2.74 -4.55
CA VAL A 22 -4.66 -2.83 -4.89
C VAL A 22 -4.42 -4.15 -5.60
N ASN A 23 -4.22 -4.10 -6.92
CA ASN A 23 -4.09 -5.27 -7.79
C ASN A 23 -2.70 -5.34 -8.43
N GLY A 24 -2.29 -6.54 -8.86
CA GLY A 24 -1.07 -6.74 -9.65
C GLY A 24 0.25 -6.66 -8.87
N LEU A 25 0.21 -6.63 -7.54
CA LEU A 25 1.42 -6.70 -6.72
C LEU A 25 2.07 -8.09 -6.82
N LYS A 26 3.41 -8.08 -6.84
CA LYS A 26 4.23 -9.30 -6.74
C LYS A 26 4.26 -9.78 -5.29
N ASN A 27 4.63 -11.05 -5.06
CA ASN A 27 4.77 -11.57 -3.70
C ASN A 27 5.76 -10.72 -2.90
N GLY A 28 5.39 -10.35 -1.68
CA GLY A 28 6.16 -9.44 -0.85
C GLY A 28 5.34 -8.78 0.26
N ILE A 29 6.01 -7.91 1.02
CA ILE A 29 5.40 -7.09 2.08
C ILE A 29 5.26 -5.66 1.55
N TYR A 30 4.12 -5.04 1.81
CA TYR A 30 3.80 -3.68 1.40
C TYR A 30 3.21 -2.90 2.57
N PHE A 31 3.30 -1.58 2.50
CA PHE A 31 2.56 -0.68 3.39
C PHE A 31 1.55 0.10 2.56
N LEU A 32 0.28 0.02 2.94
CA LEU A 32 -0.78 0.85 2.40
C LEU A 32 -0.93 2.08 3.29
N LYS A 33 -0.86 3.27 2.72
CA LYS A 33 -1.13 4.54 3.40
C LYS A 33 -2.36 5.18 2.79
N VAL A 34 -3.41 5.35 3.59
CA VAL A 34 -4.63 6.06 3.21
C VAL A 34 -4.64 7.42 3.90
N ILE A 35 -4.78 8.48 3.12
CA ILE A 35 -4.88 9.85 3.61
C ILE A 35 -6.29 10.33 3.29
N SER A 36 -7.04 10.69 4.33
CA SER A 36 -8.41 11.18 4.23
C SER A 36 -8.55 12.52 4.98
N GLU A 37 -9.68 13.20 4.79
CA GLU A 37 -10.01 14.41 5.56
C GLU A 37 -10.00 14.14 7.08
N ASN A 38 -10.31 12.91 7.50
CA ASN A 38 -10.38 12.50 8.91
C ASN A 38 -9.03 12.01 9.48
N GLY A 39 -7.96 12.00 8.68
CA GLY A 39 -6.63 11.60 9.12
C GLY A 39 -5.97 10.54 8.23
N VAL A 40 -4.91 9.95 8.77
CA VAL A 40 -4.04 8.99 8.08
C VAL A 40 -4.17 7.60 8.71
N SER A 41 -4.37 6.59 7.88
CA SER A 41 -4.30 5.19 8.28
C SER A 41 -3.18 4.47 7.52
N THR A 42 -2.54 3.51 8.19
CA THR A 42 -1.47 2.70 7.61
C THR A 42 -1.67 1.23 7.93
N GLU A 43 -1.61 0.39 6.90
CA GLU A 43 -1.78 -1.07 7.03
C GLU A 43 -0.59 -1.81 6.42
N LYS A 44 -0.13 -2.89 7.06
CA LYS A 44 0.90 -3.78 6.50
C LYS A 44 0.22 -4.92 5.76
N VAL A 45 0.52 -5.05 4.47
CA VAL A 45 -0.07 -6.06 3.59
C VAL A 45 0.99 -7.10 3.21
N VAL A 46 0.67 -8.38 3.39
CA VAL A 46 1.50 -9.50 2.92
C VAL A 46 0.83 -10.12 1.70
N VAL A 47 1.50 -10.05 0.56
CA VAL A 47 1.05 -10.67 -0.69
C VAL A 47 1.79 -12.00 -0.83
N ALA A 48 1.05 -13.09 -0.73
CA ALA A 48 1.51 -14.44 -1.03
C ALA A 48 0.50 -15.08 -1.99
N LYS A 49 0.99 -15.54 -3.14
CA LYS A 49 0.26 -16.41 -4.06
C LYS A 49 0.71 -17.84 -3.87
#